data_AF-A0A7K3Z3S7-F1
#
_entry.id   AF-A0A7K3Z3S7-F1
#
_cell.length_a   1.000
_cell.length_b   1.000
_cell.length_c   1.000
_cell.angle_alpha   90.00
_cell.angle_beta   90.00
_cell.angle_gamma   90.00
#
_symmetry.space_group_name_H-M   'P 1'
#
loop_
_entity.id
_entity.type
_entity.pdbx_description
1 polymer ?
#
loop_
_entity_poly.entity_id
_entity_poly.type
_entity_poly.pdbx_seq_one_letter_code
_entity_poly.pdbx_strand_id
1 'polypeptide(L)'
;MKKSIYIFAVAVIAVAVLAGLILFQPAQQPQNKTYSFDFEDGLSDWTTDSDVPEDPNRPGQLINWTIDSANNISYSGNKSLLFYIDGLQDDGTIWIKNKFSTDPNTIRNVTVSFQFWSETESFNELAVVVGYIGNETAEVEEDFQVIGAANQAEGWKTYSLSSEVHTGSSGDVHVALGISVRWETQMTYFIDNVDIAIN
;
A
#
# COMPACT_ATOMS: atom_id res chain seq x y z
N MET A 1 -13.21 36.80 -57.53
CA MET A 1 -12.05 35.88 -57.45
C MET A 1 -11.13 36.12 -56.25
N LYS A 2 -10.68 37.35 -55.95
CA LYS A 2 -9.73 37.59 -54.83
C LYS A 2 -10.25 37.17 -53.44
N LYS A 3 -11.53 37.42 -53.10
CA LYS A 3 -12.12 37.04 -51.79
C LYS A 3 -12.11 35.53 -51.52
N SER A 4 -12.36 34.71 -52.53
CA SER A 4 -12.39 33.24 -52.39
C SER A 4 -11.00 32.66 -52.11
N ILE A 5 -9.94 33.28 -52.63
CA ILE A 5 -8.54 32.89 -52.40
C ILE A 5 -8.12 33.18 -50.95
N TYR A 6 -8.54 34.33 -50.39
CA TYR A 6 -8.26 34.66 -48.99
C TYR A 6 -8.95 33.72 -47.99
N ILE A 7 -10.21 33.34 -48.26
CA ILE A 7 -10.94 32.41 -47.40
C ILE A 7 -10.26 31.04 -47.38
N PHE A 8 -9.79 30.57 -48.55
CA PHE A 8 -9.10 29.29 -48.66
C PHE A 8 -7.74 29.30 -47.94
N ALA A 9 -6.97 30.39 -48.07
CA ALA A 9 -5.69 30.54 -47.39
C ALA A 9 -5.83 30.56 -45.86
N VAL A 10 -6.85 31.26 -45.33
CA VAL A 10 -7.12 31.32 -43.88
C VAL A 10 -7.53 29.94 -43.34
N ALA A 11 -8.36 29.19 -44.08
CA ALA A 11 -8.75 27.84 -43.69
C ALA A 11 -7.57 26.88 -43.61
N VAL A 12 -6.64 26.93 -44.58
CA VAL A 12 -5.43 26.08 -44.58
C VAL A 12 -4.52 26.40 -43.41
N ILE A 13 -4.33 27.69 -43.09
CA ILE A 13 -3.52 28.10 -41.93
C ILE A 13 -4.17 27.63 -40.63
N ALA A 14 -5.49 27.76 -40.49
CA ALA A 14 -6.21 27.29 -39.30
C ALA A 14 -6.08 25.78 -39.09
N VAL A 15 -6.18 24.98 -40.16
CA VAL A 15 -5.99 23.52 -40.10
C VAL A 15 -4.55 23.16 -39.76
N ALA A 16 -3.56 23.85 -40.33
CA ALA A 16 -2.14 23.61 -40.02
C ALA A 16 -1.80 23.96 -38.56
N VAL A 17 -2.39 25.03 -38.01
CA VAL A 17 -2.23 25.41 -36.61
C VAL A 17 -2.90 24.39 -35.68
N LEU A 18 -4.11 23.93 -36.00
CA LEU A 18 -4.78 22.88 -35.22
C LEU A 18 -4.00 21.56 -35.26
N ALA A 19 -3.52 21.13 -36.43
CA ALA A 19 -2.72 19.92 -36.58
C ALA A 19 -1.40 20.04 -35.79
N GLY A 20 -0.76 21.20 -35.81
CA GLY A 20 0.41 21.49 -34.98
C GLY A 20 0.11 21.38 -33.49
N LEU A 21 -1.02 21.92 -33.02
CA LEU A 21 -1.42 21.84 -31.61
C LEU A 21 -1.75 20.41 -31.14
N ILE A 22 -2.27 19.57 -32.03
CA ILE A 22 -2.56 18.16 -31.73
C ILE A 22 -1.28 17.32 -31.74
N LEU A 23 -0.35 17.59 -32.65
CA LEU A 23 0.92 16.85 -32.76
C LEU A 23 1.97 17.29 -31.74
N PHE A 24 1.85 18.50 -31.18
CA PHE A 24 2.75 19.05 -30.16
C PHE A 24 2.04 19.26 -28.81
N GLN A 25 1.22 18.30 -28.40
CA GLN A 25 0.83 18.26 -27.00
C GLN A 25 2.07 17.96 -26.15
N PRO A 26 2.42 18.80 -25.14
CA PRO A 26 3.48 18.45 -24.22
C PRO A 26 3.13 17.13 -23.53
N ALA A 27 4.12 16.25 -23.36
CA ALA A 27 3.93 15.04 -22.58
C ALA A 27 3.34 15.42 -21.21
N GLN A 28 2.17 14.86 -20.87
CA GLN A 28 1.59 15.08 -19.55
C GLN A 28 2.60 14.60 -18.52
N GLN A 29 3.03 15.50 -17.63
CA GLN A 29 3.91 15.09 -16.56
C GLN A 29 3.15 14.13 -15.64
N PRO A 30 3.82 13.06 -15.19
CA PRO A 30 3.22 12.12 -14.27
C PRO A 30 2.70 12.86 -13.03
N GLN A 31 1.41 12.72 -12.71
CA GLN A 31 0.83 13.43 -11.56
C GLN A 31 1.21 12.77 -10.25
N ASN A 32 1.58 13.58 -9.24
CA ASN A 32 1.76 13.10 -7.87
C ASN A 32 0.38 12.85 -7.25
N LYS A 33 0.26 11.77 -6.47
CA LYS A 33 -0.97 11.39 -5.78
C LYS A 33 -0.68 11.11 -4.31
N THR A 34 -1.61 11.50 -3.45
CA THR A 34 -1.54 11.21 -2.01
C THR A 34 -2.86 10.60 -1.55
N TYR A 35 -2.77 9.59 -0.69
CA TYR A 35 -3.90 8.89 -0.09
C TYR A 35 -3.69 8.80 1.42
N SER A 36 -4.77 8.92 2.19
CA SER A 36 -4.76 8.81 3.64
C SER A 36 -5.92 7.92 4.08
N PHE A 37 -5.66 7.02 5.03
CA PHE A 37 -6.63 6.05 5.54
C PHE A 37 -6.60 6.04 7.07
N ASP A 38 -7.72 6.39 7.71
CA ASP A 38 -7.95 6.39 9.17
C ASP A 38 -8.82 5.21 9.64
N PHE A 39 -9.29 4.37 8.71
CA PHE A 39 -10.07 3.16 8.97
C PHE A 39 -11.36 3.35 9.79
N GLU A 40 -11.91 4.57 9.86
CA GLU A 40 -13.19 4.83 10.55
C GLU A 40 -14.37 4.09 9.88
N ASP A 41 -14.26 3.85 8.57
CA ASP A 41 -15.20 3.07 7.75
C ASP A 41 -14.77 1.60 7.57
N GLY A 42 -13.83 1.11 8.40
CA GLY A 42 -13.26 -0.23 8.32
C GLY A 42 -12.20 -0.36 7.23
N LEU A 43 -12.11 -1.55 6.60
CA LEU A 43 -11.07 -1.84 5.59
C LEU A 43 -11.20 -1.01 4.30
N SER A 44 -12.37 -0.44 4.00
CA SER A 44 -12.60 0.33 2.76
C SER A 44 -12.16 -0.49 1.52
N ASP A 45 -11.27 0.05 0.68
CA ASP A 45 -10.70 -0.62 -0.50
C ASP A 45 -9.53 -1.58 -0.18
N TRP A 46 -9.12 -1.69 1.08
CA TRP A 46 -8.11 -2.65 1.51
C TRP A 46 -8.69 -4.06 1.62
N THR A 47 -7.86 -5.04 1.28
CA THR A 47 -8.17 -6.46 1.43
C THR A 47 -7.16 -7.12 2.35
N THR A 48 -7.54 -8.18 3.04
CA THR A 48 -6.68 -8.92 3.97
C THR A 48 -6.12 -10.16 3.30
N ASP A 49 -4.90 -10.54 3.62
CA ASP A 49 -4.28 -11.75 3.12
C ASP A 49 -3.20 -12.29 4.07
N SER A 50 -2.71 -13.49 3.80
CA SER A 50 -1.79 -14.21 4.69
C SER A 50 -0.95 -15.26 3.97
N ASP A 51 0.25 -15.49 4.49
CA ASP A 51 1.08 -16.65 4.22
C ASP A 51 1.42 -17.27 5.57
N VAL A 52 0.73 -18.36 5.92
CA VAL A 52 0.74 -18.91 7.28
C VAL A 52 0.79 -20.44 7.24
N PRO A 53 1.46 -21.09 8.20
CA PRO A 53 1.59 -22.54 8.22
C PRO A 53 0.27 -23.25 8.60
N GLU A 54 0.25 -24.56 8.39
CA GLU A 54 -0.78 -25.43 8.97
C GLU A 54 -0.66 -25.50 10.50
N ASP A 55 -1.80 -25.57 11.18
CA ASP A 55 -1.85 -25.77 12.63
C ASP A 55 -1.57 -27.25 12.98
N PRO A 56 -0.48 -27.55 13.69
CA PRO A 56 -0.11 -28.92 14.05
C PRO A 56 -1.14 -29.61 14.97
N ASN A 57 -1.97 -28.84 15.68
CA ASN A 57 -3.03 -29.35 16.54
C ASN A 57 -4.36 -29.54 15.79
N ARG A 58 -4.49 -28.99 14.57
CA ARG A 58 -5.68 -29.08 13.72
C ARG A 58 -5.29 -29.43 12.28
N PRO A 59 -4.92 -30.69 12.00
CA PRO A 59 -4.43 -31.10 10.67
C PRO A 59 -5.35 -30.67 9.52
N GLY A 60 -4.77 -30.08 8.48
CA GLY A 60 -5.49 -29.54 7.32
C GLY A 60 -6.17 -28.18 7.56
N GLN A 61 -5.93 -27.52 8.68
CA GLN A 61 -6.33 -26.15 8.95
C GLN A 61 -5.09 -25.27 9.10
N LEU A 62 -5.18 -24.01 8.69
CA LEU A 62 -4.15 -23.02 8.95
C LEU A 62 -4.19 -22.55 10.41
N ILE A 63 -3.08 -21.98 10.89
CA ILE A 63 -3.03 -21.31 12.20
C ILE A 63 -4.08 -20.19 12.27
N ASN A 64 -4.52 -19.87 13.49
CA ASN A 64 -5.58 -18.88 13.66
C ASN A 64 -5.02 -17.47 13.46
N TRP A 65 -5.67 -16.66 12.62
CA TRP A 65 -5.34 -15.26 12.43
C TRP A 65 -6.59 -14.46 12.08
N THR A 66 -6.57 -13.16 12.32
CA THR A 66 -7.58 -12.24 11.81
C THR A 66 -7.02 -10.85 11.61
N ILE A 67 -7.58 -10.13 10.64
CA ILE A 67 -7.43 -8.69 10.50
C ILE A 67 -8.83 -8.08 10.43
N ASP A 68 -9.16 -7.28 11.42
CA ASP A 68 -10.52 -6.74 11.59
C ASP A 68 -10.49 -5.30 12.08
N SER A 69 -11.60 -4.58 11.87
CA SER A 69 -11.78 -3.26 12.47
C SER A 69 -12.05 -3.39 13.97
N ALA A 70 -11.30 -2.63 14.76
CA ALA A 70 -11.40 -2.60 16.22
C ALA A 70 -11.73 -1.19 16.71
N ASN A 71 -12.41 -1.08 17.85
CA ASN A 71 -12.86 0.19 18.45
C ASN A 71 -12.39 0.42 19.89
N ASN A 72 -11.48 -0.43 20.38
CA ASN A 72 -10.90 -0.35 21.72
C ASN A 72 -9.56 0.39 21.74
N ILE A 73 -8.81 0.37 20.63
CA ILE A 73 -7.52 1.04 20.44
C ILE A 73 -7.59 1.78 19.10
N SER A 74 -7.26 3.07 19.08
CA SER A 74 -7.14 3.89 17.88
C SER A 74 -6.07 4.97 18.07
N TYR A 75 -5.42 5.40 16.99
CA TYR A 75 -4.50 6.52 17.01
C TYR A 75 -5.26 7.82 16.81
N SER A 76 -6.19 7.82 15.86
CA SER A 76 -7.14 8.90 15.65
C SER A 76 -8.55 8.34 15.50
N GLY A 77 -9.57 9.19 15.63
CA GLY A 77 -10.96 8.73 15.54
C GLY A 77 -11.33 7.69 16.61
N ASN A 78 -12.15 6.71 16.24
CA ASN A 78 -12.71 5.69 17.13
C ASN A 78 -12.31 4.27 16.72
N LYS A 79 -11.69 4.08 15.57
CA LYS A 79 -11.35 2.76 15.05
C LYS A 79 -9.91 2.68 14.57
N SER A 80 -9.41 1.46 14.52
CA SER A 80 -8.17 1.10 13.83
C SER A 80 -8.32 -0.33 13.29
N LEU A 81 -7.28 -0.85 12.64
CA LEU A 81 -7.23 -2.25 12.24
C LEU A 81 -6.45 -3.07 13.26
N LEU A 82 -7.09 -4.09 13.81
CA LEU A 82 -6.48 -5.11 14.65
C LEU A 82 -5.85 -6.19 13.77
N PHE A 83 -4.65 -6.62 14.13
CA PHE A 83 -3.92 -7.74 13.53
C PHE A 83 -3.67 -8.77 14.63
N TYR A 84 -4.27 -9.95 14.51
CA TYR A 84 -4.06 -11.07 15.42
C TYR A 84 -3.51 -12.26 14.65
N ILE A 85 -2.48 -12.90 15.19
CA ILE A 85 -1.95 -14.17 14.68
C ILE A 85 -1.53 -15.08 15.84
N ASP A 86 -1.83 -16.37 15.70
CA ASP A 86 -1.33 -17.43 16.56
C ASP A 86 0.09 -17.84 16.12
N GLY A 87 1.09 -17.15 16.66
CA GLY A 87 2.50 -17.35 16.29
C GLY A 87 3.20 -18.53 16.98
N LEU A 88 2.48 -19.47 17.58
CA LEU A 88 3.06 -20.62 18.30
C LEU A 88 3.92 -21.56 17.42
N GLN A 89 3.98 -21.33 16.11
CA GLN A 89 4.74 -22.12 15.13
C GLN A 89 6.01 -21.41 14.66
N ASP A 90 6.37 -20.28 15.27
CA ASP A 90 7.51 -19.42 14.87
C ASP A 90 7.44 -18.90 13.42
N ASP A 91 6.26 -18.94 12.80
CA ASP A 91 6.10 -18.68 11.38
C ASP A 91 4.72 -18.08 11.08
N GLY A 92 4.65 -17.35 9.97
CA GLY A 92 3.44 -16.74 9.45
C GLY A 92 3.50 -15.23 9.32
N THR A 93 2.93 -14.74 8.23
CA THR A 93 2.81 -13.33 7.89
C THR A 93 1.37 -13.01 7.51
N ILE A 94 0.82 -11.93 8.07
CA ILE A 94 -0.54 -11.45 7.77
C ILE A 94 -0.49 -9.97 7.41
N TRP A 95 -1.28 -9.55 6.43
CA TRP A 95 -1.23 -8.19 5.92
C TRP A 95 -2.55 -7.68 5.36
N ILE A 96 -2.63 -6.35 5.23
CA ILE A 96 -3.59 -5.68 4.35
C ILE A 96 -2.90 -5.30 3.05
N LYS A 97 -3.63 -5.37 1.93
CA LYS A 97 -3.16 -4.96 0.60
C LYS A 97 -4.17 -4.09 -0.13
N ASN A 98 -3.66 -3.11 -0.85
CA ASN A 98 -4.44 -2.23 -1.72
C ASN A 98 -3.64 -1.88 -2.99
N LYS A 99 -4.35 -1.43 -4.02
CA LYS A 99 -3.83 -1.11 -5.34
C LYS A 99 -4.19 0.31 -5.75
N PHE A 100 -3.22 1.02 -6.29
CA PHE A 100 -3.34 2.41 -6.70
C PHE A 100 -3.01 2.57 -8.17
N SER A 101 -3.98 3.02 -8.96
CA SER A 101 -3.76 3.27 -10.38
C SER A 101 -3.02 4.60 -10.61
N THR A 102 -2.01 4.54 -11.46
CA THR A 102 -1.10 5.63 -11.86
C THR A 102 -0.95 5.65 -13.38
N ASP A 103 0.16 6.18 -13.89
CA ASP A 103 0.43 6.23 -15.32
C ASP A 103 1.22 4.98 -15.76
N PRO A 104 0.78 4.25 -16.81
CA PRO A 104 1.51 3.10 -17.34
C PRO A 104 2.91 3.44 -17.82
N ASN A 105 3.83 2.48 -17.67
CA ASN A 105 5.21 2.51 -18.12
C ASN A 105 5.98 3.73 -17.57
N THR A 106 5.67 4.11 -16.32
CA THR A 106 6.38 5.17 -15.59
C THR A 106 7.14 4.59 -14.41
N ILE A 107 8.12 5.36 -13.94
CA ILE A 107 8.83 5.09 -12.69
C ILE A 107 8.26 6.02 -11.64
N ARG A 108 7.88 5.48 -10.49
CA ARG A 108 7.27 6.22 -9.38
C ARG A 108 8.03 6.00 -8.09
N ASN A 109 8.28 7.07 -7.35
CA ASN A 109 8.75 7.00 -5.98
C ASN A 109 7.54 6.95 -5.05
N VAL A 110 7.38 5.80 -4.40
CA VAL A 110 6.25 5.55 -3.52
C VAL A 110 6.76 5.52 -2.08
N THR A 111 6.13 6.31 -1.22
CA THR A 111 6.40 6.33 0.22
C THR A 111 5.12 5.98 0.95
N VAL A 112 5.23 5.08 1.92
CA VAL A 112 4.13 4.66 2.78
C VAL A 112 4.56 4.86 4.22
N SER A 113 3.72 5.51 5.02
CA SER A 113 3.91 5.65 6.47
C SER A 113 2.62 5.36 7.21
N PHE A 114 2.72 4.85 8.44
CA PHE A 114 1.55 4.48 9.24
C PHE A 114 1.89 4.44 10.72
N GLN A 115 0.85 4.51 11.55
CA GLN A 115 0.96 4.30 12.99
C GLN A 115 0.75 2.83 13.31
N PHE A 116 1.66 2.30 14.11
CA PHE A 116 1.64 0.92 14.56
C PHE A 116 1.63 0.90 16.09
N TRP A 117 0.69 0.17 16.69
CA TRP A 117 0.57 0.05 18.13
C TRP A 117 1.07 -1.31 18.62
N SER A 118 1.84 -1.31 19.70
CA SER A 118 2.18 -2.50 20.48
C SER A 118 1.78 -2.32 21.94
N GLU A 119 1.28 -3.39 22.57
CA GLU A 119 0.91 -3.38 23.99
C GLU A 119 2.13 -3.23 24.90
N THR A 120 3.29 -3.72 24.44
CA THR A 120 4.52 -3.74 25.23
C THR A 120 5.71 -3.30 24.39
N GLU A 121 6.68 -2.68 25.05
CA GLU A 121 8.05 -2.57 24.54
C GLU A 121 8.83 -3.80 24.99
N SER A 122 9.58 -4.44 24.10
CA SER A 122 10.46 -5.54 24.47
C SER A 122 11.71 -5.61 23.60
N PHE A 123 12.80 -6.04 24.21
CA PHE A 123 14.06 -6.33 23.51
C PHE A 123 13.97 -7.61 22.66
N ASN A 124 13.13 -8.56 23.06
CA ASN A 124 12.83 -9.72 22.23
C ASN A 124 11.88 -9.29 21.11
N GLU A 125 12.28 -9.47 19.86
CA GLU A 125 11.43 -9.21 18.70
C GLU A 125 10.40 -10.34 18.59
N LEU A 126 9.19 -10.12 19.13
CA LEU A 126 8.12 -11.14 19.06
C LEU A 126 7.58 -11.28 17.63
N ALA A 127 7.55 -10.14 16.93
CA ALA A 127 7.17 -10.02 15.54
C ALA A 127 7.93 -8.86 14.91
N VAL A 128 7.93 -8.80 13.58
CA VAL A 128 8.42 -7.66 12.82
C VAL A 128 7.29 -7.00 12.05
N VAL A 129 7.36 -5.68 11.94
CA VAL A 129 6.53 -4.91 11.01
C VAL A 129 7.09 -5.08 9.62
N VAL A 130 6.22 -5.47 8.69
CA VAL A 130 6.58 -5.72 7.29
C VAL A 130 5.79 -4.82 6.36
N GLY A 131 6.37 -4.53 5.20
CA GLY A 131 5.66 -3.86 4.12
C GLY A 131 6.22 -4.20 2.75
N TYR A 132 5.37 -3.99 1.75
CA TYR A 132 5.66 -4.23 0.35
C TYR A 132 5.20 -3.05 -0.48
N ILE A 133 6.02 -2.68 -1.47
CA ILE A 133 5.64 -1.73 -2.53
C ILE A 133 6.17 -2.26 -3.86
N GLY A 134 5.28 -2.53 -4.81
CA GLY A 134 5.66 -3.09 -6.11
C GLY A 134 4.62 -2.89 -7.20
N ASN A 135 4.87 -3.48 -8.37
CA ASN A 135 3.98 -3.45 -9.54
C ASN A 135 3.10 -4.70 -9.66
N GLU A 136 3.26 -5.66 -8.75
CA GLU A 136 2.45 -6.88 -8.62
C GLU A 136 1.96 -7.00 -7.18
N THR A 137 1.05 -7.92 -6.91
CA THR A 137 0.53 -8.12 -5.54
C THR A 137 1.50 -9.01 -4.76
N ALA A 138 1.73 -8.70 -3.48
CA ALA A 138 2.42 -9.59 -2.56
C ALA A 138 1.53 -10.78 -2.20
N GLU A 139 2.10 -11.98 -2.26
CA GLU A 139 1.38 -13.25 -2.09
C GLU A 139 2.06 -14.18 -1.07
N VAL A 140 3.36 -13.98 -0.78
CA VAL A 140 4.12 -14.81 0.17
C VAL A 140 4.96 -13.96 1.11
N GLU A 141 5.39 -14.53 2.24
CA GLU A 141 6.21 -13.82 3.24
C GLU A 141 7.49 -13.21 2.62
N GLU A 142 8.11 -13.90 1.66
CA GLU A 142 9.38 -13.45 1.06
C GLU A 142 9.26 -12.20 0.18
N ASP A 143 8.04 -11.81 -0.21
CA ASP A 143 7.83 -10.57 -0.94
C ASP A 143 8.13 -9.35 -0.05
N PHE A 144 7.99 -9.51 1.27
CA PHE A 144 7.98 -8.40 2.20
C PHE A 144 9.36 -7.92 2.65
N GLN A 145 9.49 -6.60 2.79
CA GLN A 145 10.60 -5.99 3.49
C GLN A 145 10.27 -5.87 4.98
N VAL A 146 11.24 -6.25 5.83
CA VAL A 146 11.22 -5.93 7.26
C VAL A 146 11.53 -4.45 7.47
N ILE A 147 10.59 -3.72 8.08
CA ILE A 147 10.70 -2.28 8.36
C ILE A 147 11.24 -2.05 9.79
N GLY A 148 10.96 -2.96 10.72
CA GLY A 148 11.51 -2.98 12.08
C GLY A 148 10.78 -3.95 13.01
N ALA A 149 11.21 -4.04 14.27
CA ALA A 149 10.52 -4.86 15.28
C ALA A 149 9.13 -4.29 15.60
N ALA A 150 8.11 -5.13 15.77
CA ALA A 150 6.75 -4.71 16.08
C ALA A 150 6.62 -4.09 17.48
N ASN A 151 7.30 -4.67 18.46
CA ASN A 151 7.30 -4.27 19.85
C ASN A 151 8.49 -3.37 20.22
N GLN A 152 8.91 -2.51 19.29
CA GLN A 152 10.04 -1.59 19.51
C GLN A 152 9.70 -0.42 20.46
N ALA A 153 8.41 -0.14 20.67
CA ALA A 153 7.92 0.85 21.63
C ALA A 153 6.57 0.41 22.16
N GLU A 154 6.28 0.73 23.42
CA GLU A 154 4.93 0.62 23.99
C GLU A 154 4.05 1.74 23.42
N GLY A 155 2.83 1.39 23.03
CA GLY A 155 1.90 2.33 22.41
C GLY A 155 2.19 2.53 20.92
N TRP A 156 1.87 3.73 20.43
CA TRP A 156 1.95 4.07 19.02
C TRP A 156 3.35 4.48 18.58
N LYS A 157 3.77 3.95 17.43
CA LYS A 157 5.01 4.30 16.76
C LYS A 157 4.80 4.37 15.25
N THR A 158 5.41 5.36 14.63
CA THR A 158 5.37 5.52 13.18
C THR A 158 6.42 4.63 12.49
N TYR A 159 5.98 3.89 11.49
CA TYR A 159 6.83 3.15 10.55
C TYR A 159 6.71 3.76 9.16
N SER A 160 7.77 3.63 8.35
CA SER A 160 7.79 4.15 6.99
C SER A 160 8.67 3.29 6.09
N LEU A 161 8.23 3.15 4.84
CA LEU A 161 8.89 2.42 3.77
C LEU A 161 8.87 3.28 2.50
N SER A 162 9.87 3.16 1.64
CA SER A 162 9.86 3.80 0.32
C SER A 162 10.53 2.92 -0.72
N SER A 163 9.97 2.91 -1.93
CA SER A 163 10.49 2.14 -3.05
C SER A 163 10.25 2.87 -4.37
N GLU A 164 11.11 2.59 -5.34
CA GLU A 164 10.93 2.99 -6.73
C GLU A 164 10.20 1.86 -7.47
N VAL A 165 9.07 2.18 -8.11
CA VAL A 165 8.22 1.20 -8.81
C VAL A 165 8.16 1.50 -10.30
N HIS A 166 8.49 0.50 -11.11
CA HIS A 166 8.19 0.50 -12.54
C HIS A 166 6.77 0.00 -12.77
N THR A 167 5.83 0.89 -13.10
CA THR A 167 4.38 0.60 -13.10
C THR A 167 3.91 -0.33 -14.22
N GLY A 168 4.79 -0.68 -15.17
CA GLY A 168 4.48 -1.58 -16.28
C GLY A 168 3.28 -1.12 -17.12
N SER A 169 2.70 -2.03 -17.90
CA SER A 169 1.56 -1.69 -18.77
C SER A 169 0.25 -1.47 -18.02
N SER A 170 0.11 -2.00 -16.79
CA SER A 170 -1.07 -1.79 -15.95
C SER A 170 -1.14 -0.35 -15.44
N GLY A 171 0.02 0.26 -15.16
CA GLY A 171 0.07 1.55 -14.47
C GLY A 171 -0.27 1.44 -12.99
N ASP A 172 -0.30 0.24 -12.42
CA ASP A 172 -0.70 0.03 -11.03
C ASP A 172 0.52 0.00 -10.09
N VAL A 173 0.31 0.48 -8.87
CA VAL A 173 1.21 0.33 -7.72
C VAL A 173 0.45 -0.45 -6.66
N HIS A 174 1.06 -1.51 -6.14
CA HIS A 174 0.53 -2.34 -5.07
C HIS A 174 1.27 -2.03 -3.78
N VAL A 175 0.52 -1.87 -2.69
CA VAL A 175 1.04 -1.63 -1.35
C VAL A 175 0.46 -2.68 -0.41
N ALA A 176 1.31 -3.29 0.42
CA ALA A 176 0.86 -4.12 1.52
C ALA A 176 1.61 -3.79 2.81
N LEU A 177 0.91 -3.90 3.94
CA LEU A 177 1.40 -3.60 5.29
C LEU A 177 0.94 -4.71 6.25
N GLY A 178 1.84 -5.19 7.10
CA GLY A 178 1.52 -6.33 7.95
C GLY A 178 2.51 -6.59 9.07
N ILE A 179 2.37 -7.79 9.65
CA ILE A 179 3.26 -8.34 10.66
C ILE A 179 3.71 -9.74 10.26
N SER A 180 4.93 -10.10 10.65
CA SER A 180 5.50 -11.44 10.49
C SER A 180 6.03 -11.95 11.83
N VAL A 181 5.74 -13.21 12.15
CA VAL A 181 6.06 -13.86 13.42
C VAL A 181 7.58 -14.06 13.54
N ARG A 182 8.11 -13.88 14.76
CA ARG A 182 9.51 -14.19 15.10
C ARG A 182 9.68 -15.04 16.35
N TRP A 183 8.61 -15.20 17.13
CA TRP A 183 8.65 -15.92 18.40
C TRP A 183 7.34 -16.65 18.67
N GLU A 184 7.42 -17.84 19.27
CA GLU A 184 6.31 -18.70 19.70
C GLU A 184 5.39 -18.02 20.72
N THR A 185 4.50 -17.15 20.26
CA THR A 185 3.46 -16.52 21.07
C THR A 185 2.28 -16.08 20.22
N GLN A 186 1.11 -16.00 20.84
CA GLN A 186 0.00 -15.25 20.29
C GLN A 186 0.30 -13.75 20.41
N MET A 187 -0.06 -13.00 19.39
CA MET A 187 0.25 -11.57 19.30
C MET A 187 -0.91 -10.78 18.72
N THR A 188 -1.06 -9.56 19.19
CA THR A 188 -2.09 -8.61 18.72
C THR A 188 -1.47 -7.24 18.58
N TYR A 189 -1.63 -6.64 17.41
CA TYR A 189 -1.14 -5.30 17.08
C TYR A 189 -2.23 -4.48 16.40
N PHE A 190 -2.02 -3.17 16.27
CA PHE A 190 -2.95 -2.30 15.56
C PHE A 190 -2.24 -1.41 14.56
N ILE A 191 -2.88 -1.18 13.41
CA ILE A 191 -2.43 -0.22 12.39
C ILE A 191 -3.50 0.86 12.22
N ASP A 192 -3.05 2.11 12.14
CA ASP A 192 -3.90 3.27 11.91
C ASP A 192 -3.16 4.37 11.13
N ASN A 193 -3.89 5.35 10.60
CA ASN A 193 -3.38 6.53 9.89
C ASN A 193 -2.33 6.18 8.82
N VAL A 194 -2.73 5.37 7.83
CA VAL A 194 -1.87 5.02 6.68
C VAL A 194 -1.87 6.17 5.68
N ASP A 195 -0.68 6.72 5.41
CA ASP A 195 -0.43 7.74 4.40
C ASP A 195 0.43 7.18 3.27
N ILE A 196 0.02 7.42 2.02
CA ILE A 196 0.70 6.95 0.82
C ILE A 196 0.94 8.13 -0.11
N ALA A 197 2.19 8.37 -0.49
CA ALA A 197 2.59 9.37 -1.47
C ALA A 197 3.23 8.69 -2.69
N ILE A 198 2.67 8.93 -3.87
CA ILE A 198 3.18 8.44 -5.17
C ILE A 198 3.65 9.66 -5.96
N ASN A 199 4.94 9.77 -6.20
CA ASN A 199 5.59 10.86 -6.92
C ASN A 199 6.17 10.37 -8.24
#